data_AF-A0AAF0VUR9-F1
#
_entry.id   AF-A0AAF0VUR9-F1
#
_cell.length_a   1.000
_cell.length_b   1.000
_cell.length_c   1.000
_cell.angle_alpha   90.00
_cell.angle_beta   90.00
_cell.angle_gamma   90.00
#
_symmetry.space_group_name_H-M   'P 1'
#
loop_
_entity.id
_entity.type
_entity.pdbx_description
1 polymer ?
#
loop_
_entity_poly.entity_id
_entity_poly.type
_entity_poly.pdbx_seq_one_letter_code
_entity_poly.pdbx_strand_id
1 'polypeptide(L)'
;MRGTPNPKQAQARLAVSRHACALFWERGVSATSGDDIAAAAGLSTRTIWRYFRSKESCVEPMLSLSAQRFIAQAHRWPAELSLAEHMAADMAEHPLSEQELADEISALRIATMSAEEPALRTAYLMVHDEMERGFVPVVAQRLGLPDGDLTARLCAAAVVGAFRVIDEDVGRRVIVEKEKVSQEEALELIDRAVRNATNGRFGGPISPR
;
A
#
# COMPACT_ATOMS: atom_id res chain seq x y z
N MET A 1 -17.15 14.71 -4.39
CA MET A 1 -17.49 13.40 -3.81
C MET A 1 -17.41 12.34 -4.90
N ARG A 2 -16.33 11.56 -4.99
CA ARG A 2 -16.38 10.29 -5.73
C ARG A 2 -17.15 9.33 -4.81
N GLY A 3 -18.32 8.86 -5.24
CA GLY A 3 -19.11 7.92 -4.46
C GLY A 3 -18.29 6.66 -4.17
N THR A 4 -18.43 6.12 -2.97
CA THR A 4 -17.80 4.86 -2.57
C THR A 4 -18.14 3.80 -3.64
N PRO A 5 -17.16 3.11 -4.23
CA PRO A 5 -17.43 2.11 -5.25
C PRO A 5 -18.44 1.09 -4.70
N ASN A 6 -19.40 0.67 -5.53
CA ASN A 6 -20.30 -0.42 -5.18
C ASN A 6 -19.45 -1.62 -4.70
N PRO A 7 -19.71 -2.22 -3.52
CA PRO A 7 -18.90 -3.32 -2.98
C PRO A 7 -18.69 -4.47 -3.97
N LYS A 8 -19.72 -4.80 -4.76
CA LYS A 8 -19.63 -5.83 -5.81
C LYS A 8 -18.66 -5.45 -6.91
N GLN A 9 -18.61 -4.17 -7.28
CA GLN A 9 -17.66 -3.65 -8.27
C GLN A 9 -16.23 -3.64 -7.72
N ALA A 10 -16.03 -3.29 -6.45
CA ALA A 10 -14.73 -3.32 -5.80
C ALA A 10 -14.15 -4.75 -5.75
N GLN A 11 -14.98 -5.73 -5.38
CA GLN A 11 -14.60 -7.15 -5.38
C GLN A 11 -14.24 -7.65 -6.78
N ALA A 12 -15.05 -7.31 -7.80
CA ALA A 12 -14.74 -7.67 -9.19
C ALA A 12 -13.43 -7.05 -9.68
N ARG A 13 -13.16 -5.79 -9.33
CA ARG A 13 -11.90 -5.11 -9.64
C ARG A 13 -10.70 -5.78 -8.96
N LEU A 14 -10.84 -6.15 -7.70
CA LEU A 14 -9.79 -6.85 -6.96
C LEU A 14 -9.49 -8.24 -7.55
N ALA A 15 -10.53 -8.98 -7.95
CA ALA A 15 -10.36 -10.28 -8.62
C ALA A 15 -9.56 -10.15 -9.93
N VAL A 16 -9.89 -9.17 -10.77
CA VAL A 16 -9.10 -8.86 -11.98
C VAL A 16 -7.67 -8.44 -11.63
N SER A 17 -7.51 -7.64 -10.58
CA SER A 17 -6.21 -7.14 -10.13
C SER A 17 -5.27 -8.28 -9.73
N ARG A 18 -5.76 -9.30 -9.01
CA ARG A 18 -4.98 -10.51 -8.67
C ARG A 18 -4.42 -11.19 -9.92
N HIS A 19 -5.22 -11.37 -10.96
CA HIS A 19 -4.76 -11.97 -12.23
C HIS A 19 -3.74 -11.07 -12.95
N ALA A 20 -3.98 -9.77 -13.01
CA ALA A 20 -3.06 -8.83 -13.66
C ALA A 20 -1.70 -8.81 -12.94
N CYS A 21 -1.68 -8.73 -11.61
CA CYS A 21 -0.45 -8.73 -10.83
C CYS A 21 0.33 -10.05 -10.99
N ALA A 22 -0.37 -11.20 -11.01
CA ALA A 22 0.26 -12.50 -11.26
C ALA A 22 0.93 -12.54 -12.64
N LEU A 23 0.20 -12.14 -13.71
CA LEU A 23 0.75 -12.13 -15.07
C LEU A 23 1.92 -11.16 -15.24
N PHE A 24 1.82 -9.96 -14.68
CA PHE A 24 2.92 -8.99 -14.69
C PHE A 24 4.16 -9.53 -13.99
N TRP A 25 3.98 -10.19 -12.85
CA TRP A 25 5.09 -10.80 -12.14
C TRP A 25 5.72 -11.98 -12.91
N GLU A 26 4.91 -12.82 -13.54
CA GLU A 26 5.38 -14.02 -14.26
C GLU A 26 6.04 -13.70 -15.60
N ARG A 27 5.50 -12.74 -16.34
CA ARG A 27 5.86 -12.50 -17.76
C ARG A 27 6.45 -11.12 -18.03
N GLY A 28 6.37 -10.22 -17.05
CA GLY A 28 6.63 -8.80 -17.24
C GLY A 28 5.43 -8.03 -17.80
N VAL A 29 5.44 -6.71 -17.60
CA VAL A 29 4.35 -5.80 -17.99
C VAL A 29 4.23 -5.74 -19.51
N SER A 30 5.35 -5.63 -20.22
CA SER A 30 5.40 -5.50 -21.68
C SER A 30 4.83 -6.71 -22.41
N ALA A 31 5.13 -7.92 -21.92
CA ALA A 31 4.66 -9.18 -22.53
C ALA A 31 3.22 -9.55 -22.17
N THR A 32 2.58 -8.81 -21.27
CA THR A 32 1.20 -9.06 -20.83
C THR A 32 0.25 -8.09 -21.52
N SER A 33 -0.74 -8.62 -22.24
CA SER A 33 -1.79 -7.82 -22.89
C SER A 33 -3.06 -7.72 -22.03
N GLY A 34 -3.95 -6.79 -22.38
CA GLY A 34 -5.27 -6.72 -21.75
C GLY A 34 -6.15 -7.95 -22.05
N ASP A 35 -5.94 -8.59 -23.20
CA ASP A 35 -6.65 -9.82 -23.58
C ASP A 35 -6.18 -11.00 -22.71
N ASP A 36 -4.89 -11.08 -22.38
CA ASP A 36 -4.37 -12.09 -21.44
C ASP A 36 -5.01 -11.94 -20.05
N ILE A 37 -5.09 -10.70 -19.56
CA ILE A 37 -5.72 -10.40 -18.27
C ILE A 37 -7.21 -10.75 -18.31
N ALA A 38 -7.91 -10.40 -19.39
CA ALA A 38 -9.32 -10.70 -19.57
C ALA A 38 -9.57 -12.22 -19.59
N ALA A 39 -8.78 -12.97 -20.35
CA ALA A 39 -8.85 -14.42 -20.42
C ALA A 39 -8.58 -15.07 -19.05
N ALA A 40 -7.54 -14.62 -18.33
CA ALA A 40 -7.22 -15.12 -17.00
C ALA A 40 -8.34 -14.86 -15.97
N ALA A 41 -9.03 -13.72 -16.09
CA ALA A 41 -10.15 -13.35 -15.23
C ALA A 41 -11.51 -13.95 -15.67
N GLY A 42 -11.56 -14.68 -16.80
CA GLY A 42 -12.83 -15.19 -17.36
C GLY A 42 -13.78 -14.09 -17.84
N LEU A 43 -13.24 -12.96 -18.31
CA LEU A 43 -13.99 -11.79 -18.76
C LEU A 43 -13.67 -11.43 -20.21
N SER A 44 -14.53 -10.62 -20.83
CA SER A 44 -14.19 -9.97 -22.10
C SER A 44 -13.33 -8.73 -21.87
N THR A 45 -12.45 -8.41 -22.81
CA THR A 45 -11.59 -7.22 -22.77
C THR A 45 -12.43 -5.94 -22.64
N ARG A 46 -13.58 -5.89 -23.31
CA ARG A 46 -14.58 -4.81 -23.16
C ARG A 46 -15.03 -4.63 -21.70
N THR A 47 -15.19 -5.72 -20.95
CA THR A 47 -15.56 -5.65 -19.53
C THR A 47 -14.39 -5.15 -18.68
N ILE A 48 -13.15 -5.57 -18.95
CA ILE A 48 -11.96 -5.05 -18.27
C ILE A 48 -11.85 -3.53 -18.45
N TRP A 49 -11.97 -3.02 -19.68
CA TRP A 49 -11.86 -1.59 -19.98
C TRP A 49 -13.02 -0.73 -19.46
N ARG A 50 -14.12 -1.36 -19.03
CA ARG A 50 -15.17 -0.65 -18.28
C ARG A 50 -14.72 -0.34 -16.84
N TYR A 51 -13.80 -1.13 -16.29
CA TYR A 51 -13.31 -0.99 -14.92
C TYR A 51 -11.97 -0.27 -14.83
N PHE A 52 -11.13 -0.39 -15.86
CA PHE A 52 -9.72 0.03 -15.84
C PHE A 52 -9.40 0.92 -17.04
N ARG A 53 -8.53 1.91 -16.81
CA ARG A 53 -8.12 2.89 -17.84
C ARG A 53 -7.01 2.38 -18.76
N SER A 54 -6.20 1.46 -18.24
CA SER A 54 -5.13 0.78 -18.96
C SER A 54 -4.85 -0.58 -18.30
N LYS A 55 -4.02 -1.43 -18.93
CA LYS A 55 -3.59 -2.68 -18.31
C LYS A 55 -2.81 -2.43 -17.02
N GLU A 56 -2.01 -1.37 -16.96
CA GLU A 56 -1.21 -1.01 -15.79
C GLU A 56 -2.12 -0.61 -14.63
N SER A 57 -3.23 0.09 -14.89
CA SER A 57 -4.19 0.45 -13.84
C SER A 57 -4.89 -0.75 -13.19
N CYS A 58 -4.77 -1.94 -13.78
CA CYS A 58 -5.27 -3.17 -13.17
C CYS A 58 -4.57 -3.51 -11.86
N VAL A 59 -3.38 -2.97 -11.55
CA VAL A 59 -2.70 -3.22 -10.27
C VAL A 59 -3.23 -2.35 -9.12
N GLU A 60 -3.96 -1.27 -9.43
CA GLU A 60 -4.42 -0.32 -8.40
C GLU A 60 -5.25 -0.96 -7.30
N PRO A 61 -6.25 -1.82 -7.58
CA PRO A 61 -7.04 -2.41 -6.50
C PRO A 61 -6.20 -3.23 -5.52
N MET A 62 -5.15 -3.91 -5.99
CA MET A 62 -4.23 -4.65 -5.13
C MET A 62 -3.44 -3.71 -4.21
N LEU A 63 -2.80 -2.68 -4.79
CA LEU A 63 -2.04 -1.70 -4.02
C LEU A 63 -2.95 -0.91 -3.05
N SER A 64 -4.13 -0.51 -3.50
CA SER A 64 -5.12 0.19 -2.68
C SER A 64 -5.60 -0.67 -1.52
N LEU A 65 -5.72 -1.99 -1.69
CA LEU A 65 -6.10 -2.89 -0.60
C LEU A 65 -5.03 -2.93 0.50
N SER A 66 -3.76 -3.04 0.12
CA SER A 66 -2.62 -2.98 1.05
C SER A 66 -2.58 -1.63 1.78
N ALA A 67 -2.70 -0.51 1.05
CA ALA A 67 -2.78 0.83 1.63
C ALA A 67 -3.98 1.00 2.60
N GLN A 68 -5.15 0.46 2.26
CA GLN A 68 -6.33 0.51 3.12
C GLN A 68 -6.15 -0.31 4.40
N ARG A 69 -5.51 -1.48 4.32
CA ARG A 69 -5.17 -2.28 5.51
C ARG A 69 -4.22 -1.52 6.42
N PHE A 70 -3.19 -0.88 5.86
CA PHE A 70 -2.28 -0.04 6.64
C PHE A 70 -3.01 1.11 7.34
N ILE A 71 -3.89 1.83 6.62
CA ILE A 71 -4.69 2.92 7.23
C ILE A 71 -5.62 2.39 8.33
N ALA A 72 -6.27 1.24 8.10
CA ALA A 72 -7.14 0.60 9.09
C ALA A 72 -6.36 0.15 10.34
N GLN A 73 -5.15 -0.38 10.16
CA GLN A 73 -4.22 -0.64 11.26
C GLN A 73 -3.88 0.64 12.01
N ALA A 74 -3.53 1.71 11.31
CA ALA A 74 -3.14 2.98 11.93
C ALA A 74 -4.29 3.66 12.70
N HIS A 75 -5.55 3.46 12.28
CA HIS A 75 -6.71 3.93 13.03
C HIS A 75 -6.93 3.22 14.38
N ARG A 76 -6.34 2.04 14.57
CA ARG A 76 -6.40 1.28 15.83
C ARG A 76 -5.23 1.59 16.76
N TRP A 77 -4.34 2.52 16.38
CA TRP A 77 -3.08 2.79 17.08
C TRP A 77 -3.26 3.37 18.49
N PRO A 78 -2.92 2.61 19.56
CA PRO A 78 -2.97 3.10 20.94
C PRO A 78 -2.02 4.27 21.19
N ALA A 79 -2.38 5.21 22.07
CA ALA A 79 -1.59 6.40 22.37
C ALA A 79 -0.20 6.05 22.92
N GLU A 80 -0.12 5.00 23.72
CA GLU A 80 1.04 4.63 24.52
C GLU A 80 2.13 3.89 23.73
N LEU A 81 1.83 3.45 22.50
CA LEU A 81 2.76 2.72 21.65
C LEU A 81 3.40 3.62 20.60
N SER A 82 4.66 3.37 20.28
CA SER A 82 5.24 3.81 19.00
C SER A 82 4.59 3.10 17.81
N LEU A 83 4.85 3.59 16.60
CA LEU A 83 4.30 3.02 15.37
C LEU A 83 4.77 1.58 15.17
N ALA A 84 6.06 1.30 15.36
CA ALA A 84 6.58 -0.05 15.21
C ALA A 84 6.04 -1.02 16.26
N GLU A 85 5.94 -0.60 17.52
CA GLU A 85 5.32 -1.40 18.59
C GLU A 85 3.86 -1.70 18.26
N HIS A 86 3.12 -0.71 17.77
CA HIS A 86 1.74 -0.88 17.32
C HIS A 86 1.64 -1.85 16.13
N MET A 87 2.46 -1.69 15.09
CA MET A 87 2.44 -2.58 13.94
C MET A 87 2.76 -4.03 14.31
N ALA A 88 3.70 -4.25 15.25
CA ALA A 88 4.01 -5.58 15.76
C ALA A 88 2.84 -6.17 16.56
N ALA A 89 2.26 -5.41 17.49
CA ALA A 89 1.14 -5.85 18.32
C ALA A 89 -0.12 -6.12 17.48
N ASP A 90 -0.45 -5.22 16.56
CA ASP A 90 -1.62 -5.32 15.70
C ASP A 90 -1.56 -6.53 14.77
N MET A 91 -0.37 -6.87 14.25
CA MET A 91 -0.16 -8.09 13.44
C MET A 91 -0.38 -9.37 14.26
N ALA A 92 0.01 -9.37 15.54
CA ALA A 92 -0.20 -10.52 16.42
C ALA A 92 -1.67 -10.69 16.80
N GLU A 93 -2.39 -9.58 17.02
CA GLU A 93 -3.81 -9.60 17.36
C GLU A 93 -4.73 -9.85 16.15
N HIS A 94 -4.31 -9.40 14.96
CA HIS A 94 -5.09 -9.47 13.73
C HIS A 94 -4.27 -10.10 12.61
N PRO A 95 -3.93 -11.40 12.73
CA PRO A 95 -3.14 -12.09 11.74
C PRO A 95 -3.87 -12.11 10.40
N LEU A 96 -3.11 -11.88 9.32
CA LEU A 96 -3.63 -11.98 7.96
C LEU A 96 -4.05 -13.42 7.66
N SER A 97 -5.19 -13.59 7.00
CA SER A 97 -5.53 -14.87 6.38
C SER A 97 -4.56 -15.18 5.22
N GLU A 98 -4.53 -16.43 4.78
CA GLU A 98 -3.64 -16.87 3.69
C GLU A 98 -3.81 -16.03 2.41
N GLN A 99 -5.05 -15.70 2.05
CA GLN A 99 -5.33 -14.87 0.88
C GLN A 99 -4.84 -13.44 1.08
N GLU A 100 -4.98 -12.88 2.27
CA GLU A 100 -4.54 -11.51 2.56
C GLU A 100 -3.02 -11.41 2.55
N LEU A 101 -2.34 -12.42 3.08
CA LEU A 101 -0.88 -12.55 3.00
C LEU A 101 -0.43 -12.66 1.54
N ALA A 102 -1.10 -13.48 0.72
CA ALA A 102 -0.80 -13.58 -0.70
C ALA A 102 -1.00 -12.25 -1.44
N ASP A 103 -2.03 -11.48 -1.07
CA ASP A 103 -2.28 -10.14 -1.60
C ASP A 103 -1.15 -9.16 -1.21
N GLU A 104 -0.68 -9.15 0.04
CA GLU A 104 0.46 -8.31 0.48
C GLU A 104 1.75 -8.65 -0.28
N ILE A 105 2.04 -9.94 -0.47
CA ILE A 105 3.19 -10.38 -1.28
C ILE A 105 3.03 -9.92 -2.74
N SER A 106 1.81 -9.95 -3.28
CA SER A 106 1.52 -9.45 -4.62
C SER A 106 1.74 -7.93 -4.72
N ALA A 107 1.27 -7.17 -3.73
CA ALA A 107 1.50 -5.72 -3.65
C ALA A 107 2.99 -5.38 -3.57
N LEU A 108 3.77 -6.08 -2.74
CA LEU A 108 5.23 -5.89 -2.62
C LEU A 108 5.96 -6.19 -3.95
N ARG A 109 5.56 -7.24 -4.67
CA ARG A 109 6.10 -7.54 -6.01
C ARG A 109 5.83 -6.40 -6.99
N ILE A 110 4.62 -5.87 -7.01
CA ILE A 110 4.27 -4.73 -7.87
C ILE A 110 5.04 -3.47 -7.46
N ALA A 111 5.18 -3.19 -6.17
CA ALA A 111 5.98 -2.07 -5.67
C ALA A 111 7.43 -2.20 -6.17
N THR A 112 8.03 -3.39 -6.04
CA THR A 112 9.38 -3.71 -6.52
C THR A 112 9.50 -3.45 -8.03
N MET A 113 8.57 -3.96 -8.84
CA MET A 113 8.59 -3.74 -10.30
C MET A 113 8.43 -2.27 -10.67
N SER A 114 7.64 -1.49 -9.92
CA SER A 114 7.34 -0.09 -10.23
C SER A 114 8.55 0.86 -10.14
N ALA A 115 9.62 0.43 -9.46
CA ALA A 115 10.89 1.15 -9.40
C ALA A 115 11.60 1.18 -10.76
N GLU A 116 11.49 0.10 -11.54
CA GLU A 116 12.19 -0.08 -12.82
C GLU A 116 11.23 -0.01 -14.03
N GLU A 117 9.92 -0.14 -13.81
CA GLU A 117 8.89 -0.12 -14.86
C GLU A 117 8.09 1.21 -14.87
N PRO A 118 8.44 2.19 -15.73
CA PRO A 118 7.76 3.50 -15.77
C PRO A 118 6.25 3.40 -16.01
N ALA A 119 5.83 2.36 -16.74
CA ALA A 119 4.42 2.11 -17.04
C ALA A 119 3.60 1.83 -15.76
N LEU A 120 4.16 1.08 -14.81
CA LEU A 120 3.52 0.82 -13.51
C LEU A 120 3.65 2.00 -12.55
N ARG A 121 4.72 2.79 -12.68
CA ARG A 121 5.02 3.91 -11.78
C ARG A 121 3.87 4.91 -11.65
N THR A 122 3.14 5.17 -12.73
CA THR A 122 1.96 6.07 -12.69
C THR A 122 0.85 5.51 -11.79
N ALA A 123 0.49 4.23 -11.97
CA ALA A 123 -0.54 3.59 -11.16
C ALA A 123 -0.12 3.51 -9.69
N TYR A 124 1.14 3.17 -9.45
CA TYR A 124 1.73 3.10 -8.11
C TYR A 124 1.67 4.44 -7.37
N LEU A 125 2.14 5.53 -8.00
CA LEU A 125 2.15 6.86 -7.37
C LEU A 125 0.75 7.42 -7.15
N MET A 126 -0.22 7.10 -8.01
CA MET A 126 -1.62 7.50 -7.81
C MET A 126 -2.23 6.86 -6.56
N VAL A 127 -1.92 5.58 -6.30
CA VAL A 127 -2.38 4.91 -5.07
C VAL A 127 -1.70 5.51 -3.82
N HIS A 128 -0.42 5.86 -3.90
CA HIS A 128 0.29 6.49 -2.78
C HIS A 128 -0.25 7.89 -2.47
N ASP A 129 -0.60 8.66 -3.49
CA ASP A 129 -1.28 9.97 -3.33
C ASP A 129 -2.67 9.82 -2.68
N GLU A 130 -3.40 8.72 -2.96
CA GLU A 130 -4.63 8.40 -2.24
C GLU A 130 -4.38 7.94 -0.79
N MET A 131 -3.35 7.13 -0.56
CA MET A 131 -2.92 6.70 0.77
C MET A 131 -2.52 7.89 1.65
N GLU A 132 -1.76 8.85 1.10
CA GLU A 132 -1.37 10.10 1.78
C GLU A 132 -2.60 10.83 2.29
N ARG A 133 -3.58 11.08 1.42
CA ARG A 133 -4.84 11.74 1.80
C ARG A 133 -5.59 10.98 2.88
N GLY A 134 -5.63 9.66 2.78
CA GLY A 134 -6.26 8.79 3.78
C GLY A 134 -5.54 8.77 5.12
N PHE A 135 -4.24 9.07 5.14
CA PHE A 135 -3.42 9.07 6.36
C PHE A 135 -3.43 10.42 7.10
N VAL A 136 -3.82 11.52 6.45
CA VAL A 136 -3.91 12.85 7.09
C VAL A 136 -4.75 12.83 8.39
N PRO A 137 -5.94 12.22 8.46
CA PRO A 137 -6.73 12.18 9.69
C PRO A 137 -6.03 11.43 10.84
N VAL A 138 -5.30 10.35 10.52
CA VAL A 138 -4.50 9.60 11.51
C VAL A 138 -3.45 10.51 12.13
N VAL A 139 -2.73 11.25 11.29
CA VAL A 139 -1.70 12.20 11.75
C VAL A 139 -2.31 13.34 12.55
N ALA A 140 -3.40 13.94 12.08
CA ALA A 140 -4.08 15.03 12.76
C ALA A 140 -4.53 14.61 14.16
N GLN A 141 -5.17 13.43 14.28
CA GLN A 141 -5.57 12.86 15.56
C GLN A 141 -4.36 12.63 16.49
N ARG A 142 -3.30 12.01 15.98
CA ARG A 142 -2.09 11.67 16.75
C ARG A 142 -1.37 12.91 17.29
N LEU A 143 -1.31 13.97 16.49
CA LEU A 143 -0.65 15.23 16.87
C LEU A 143 -1.60 16.21 17.55
N GLY A 144 -2.88 15.87 17.66
CA GLY A 144 -3.87 16.72 18.28
C GLY A 144 -4.17 18.00 17.50
N LEU A 145 -4.01 17.96 16.17
CA LEU A 145 -4.18 19.06 15.24
C LEU A 145 -5.59 19.08 14.62
N PRO A 146 -6.07 20.23 14.12
CA PRO A 146 -7.32 20.30 13.38
C PRO A 146 -7.30 19.52 12.06
N ASP A 147 -8.48 19.12 11.59
CA ASP A 147 -8.65 18.53 10.26
C ASP A 147 -8.13 19.49 9.17
N GLY A 148 -7.31 18.96 8.26
CA GLY A 148 -6.75 19.72 7.15
C GLY A 148 -5.56 20.62 7.51
N ASP A 149 -5.04 20.56 8.75
CA ASP A 149 -3.83 21.28 9.17
C ASP A 149 -2.64 20.98 8.24
N LEU A 150 -1.88 22.01 7.88
CA LEU A 150 -0.74 21.89 6.96
C LEU A 150 0.34 20.96 7.52
N THR A 151 0.59 20.99 8.82
CA THR A 151 1.55 20.11 9.50
C THR A 151 1.13 18.65 9.41
N ALA A 152 -0.17 18.37 9.60
CA ALA A 152 -0.69 17.00 9.45
C ALA A 152 -0.51 16.50 8.01
N ARG A 153 -0.78 17.35 7.02
CA ARG A 153 -0.57 17.03 5.60
C ARG A 153 0.90 16.79 5.26
N LEU A 154 1.81 17.66 5.73
CA LEU A 154 3.25 17.51 5.51
C LEU A 154 3.80 16.23 6.17
N CYS A 155 3.37 15.94 7.40
CA CYS A 155 3.75 14.70 8.08
C CYS A 155 3.19 13.47 7.35
N ALA A 156 1.95 13.49 6.88
CA ALA A 156 1.39 12.38 6.11
C ALA A 156 2.16 12.13 4.80
N ALA A 157 2.48 13.19 4.06
CA ALA A 157 3.29 13.11 2.85
C ALA A 157 4.70 12.53 3.13
N ALA A 158 5.34 12.99 4.22
CA ALA A 158 6.65 12.51 4.64
C ALA A 158 6.61 11.02 5.03
N VAL A 159 5.58 10.59 5.76
CA VAL A 159 5.41 9.20 6.20
C VAL A 159 5.12 8.27 5.01
N VAL A 160 4.18 8.63 4.13
CA VAL A 160 3.89 7.82 2.93
C VAL A 160 5.08 7.79 1.97
N GLY A 161 5.82 8.91 1.85
CA GLY A 161 7.08 8.94 1.13
C GLY A 161 8.14 7.99 1.71
N ALA A 162 8.27 7.95 3.05
CA ALA A 162 9.16 7.03 3.75
C ALA A 162 8.77 5.56 3.51
N PHE A 163 7.49 5.22 3.65
CA PHE A 163 6.99 3.86 3.36
C PHE A 163 7.28 3.44 1.94
N ARG A 164 6.96 4.30 0.96
CA ARG A 164 7.23 4.01 -0.45
C ARG A 164 8.69 3.65 -0.70
N VAL A 165 9.62 4.42 -0.13
CA VAL A 165 11.07 4.17 -0.27
C VAL A 165 11.49 2.87 0.41
N ILE A 166 10.91 2.56 1.58
CA ILE A 166 11.20 1.31 2.30
C ILE A 166 10.65 0.11 1.54
N ASP A 167 9.42 0.17 1.03
CA ASP A 167 8.81 -0.90 0.25
C ASP A 167 9.61 -1.18 -1.03
N GLU A 168 10.09 -0.14 -1.70
CA GLU A 168 10.99 -0.25 -2.87
C GLU A 168 12.31 -0.94 -2.48
N ASP A 169 12.94 -0.57 -1.36
CA ASP A 169 14.22 -1.15 -0.90
C ASP A 169 14.08 -2.59 -0.38
N VAL A 170 13.14 -2.82 0.53
CA VAL A 170 12.83 -4.16 1.08
C VAL A 170 12.37 -5.08 -0.04
N GLY A 171 11.53 -4.57 -0.94
CA GLY A 171 11.10 -5.28 -2.13
C GLY A 171 12.29 -5.76 -2.96
N ARG A 172 13.23 -4.86 -3.29
CA ARG A 172 14.47 -5.21 -4.00
C ARG A 172 15.28 -6.28 -3.25
N ARG A 173 15.55 -6.09 -1.95
CA ARG A 173 16.34 -7.02 -1.13
C ARG A 173 15.71 -8.42 -1.07
N VAL A 174 14.41 -8.51 -0.79
CA VAL A 174 13.70 -9.78 -0.63
C VAL A 174 13.42 -10.46 -1.97
N ILE A 175 12.94 -9.71 -2.96
CA ILE A 175 12.42 -10.26 -4.21
C ILE A 175 13.52 -10.46 -5.24
N VAL A 176 14.43 -9.48 -5.40
CA VAL A 176 15.50 -9.53 -6.42
C VAL A 176 16.73 -10.21 -5.84
N GLU A 177 17.19 -9.77 -4.66
CA GLU A 177 18.46 -10.22 -4.07
C GLU A 177 18.31 -11.49 -3.22
N LYS A 178 17.07 -11.92 -2.96
CA LYS A 178 16.72 -13.12 -2.17
C LYS A 178 17.27 -13.08 -0.74
N GLU A 179 17.47 -11.88 -0.20
CA GLU A 179 17.85 -11.69 1.19
C GLU A 179 16.69 -12.06 2.11
N LYS A 180 17.05 -12.54 3.31
CA LYS A 180 16.09 -12.73 4.40
C LYS A 180 16.05 -11.44 5.21
N VAL A 181 14.99 -10.66 5.03
CA VAL A 181 14.67 -9.52 5.90
C VAL A 181 13.68 -10.02 6.96
N SER A 182 14.03 -9.90 8.24
CA SER A 182 13.12 -10.27 9.31
C SER A 182 12.01 -9.23 9.46
N GLN A 183 10.88 -9.61 10.08
CA GLN A 183 9.82 -8.66 10.39
C GLN A 183 10.31 -7.54 11.31
N GLU A 184 11.13 -7.88 12.31
CA GLU A 184 11.73 -6.93 13.25
C GLU A 184 12.60 -5.91 12.52
N GLU A 185 13.47 -6.36 11.61
CA GLU A 185 14.31 -5.47 10.80
C GLU A 185 13.46 -4.52 9.94
N ALA A 186 12.41 -5.03 9.29
CA ALA A 186 11.51 -4.19 8.49
C ALA A 186 10.81 -3.12 9.35
N LEU A 187 10.35 -3.47 10.55
CA LEU A 187 9.70 -2.54 11.48
C LEU A 187 10.69 -1.48 12.01
N GLU A 188 11.93 -1.85 12.30
CA GLU A 188 12.98 -0.90 12.68
C GLU A 188 13.31 0.09 11.57
N LEU A 189 13.37 -0.38 10.31
CA LEU A 189 13.55 0.48 9.14
C LEU A 189 12.42 1.50 9.02
N ILE A 190 11.17 1.05 9.17
CA ILE A 190 9.97 1.90 9.16
C ILE A 190 10.03 2.94 10.27
N ASP A 191 10.28 2.52 11.51
CA ASP A 191 10.32 3.42 12.66
C ASP A 191 11.37 4.52 12.48
N ARG A 192 12.58 4.12 12.09
CA ARG A 192 13.68 5.04 11.83
C ARG A 192 13.35 6.02 10.71
N ALA A 193 12.79 5.53 9.60
CA ALA A 193 12.45 6.38 8.46
C ALA A 193 11.34 7.38 8.80
N VAL A 194 10.29 6.95 9.49
CA VAL A 194 9.18 7.80 9.92
C VAL A 194 9.64 8.88 10.90
N ARG A 195 10.44 8.51 11.91
CA ARG A 195 10.99 9.51 12.85
C ARG A 195 11.90 10.50 12.13
N ASN A 196 12.80 10.03 11.26
CA ASN A 196 13.71 10.92 10.53
C ASN A 196 12.97 11.85 9.57
N ALA A 197 12.01 11.32 8.79
CA ALA A 197 11.25 12.09 7.80
C ALA A 197 10.36 13.16 8.43
N THR A 198 9.98 13.01 9.70
CA THR A 198 9.09 13.95 10.41
C THR A 198 9.81 14.80 11.45
N ASN A 199 11.15 14.73 11.53
CA ASN A 199 11.98 15.32 12.59
C ASN A 199 11.50 14.92 14.00
N GLY A 200 11.14 13.65 14.18
CA GLY A 200 10.67 13.07 15.44
C GLY A 200 9.25 13.49 15.85
N ARG A 201 8.52 14.25 15.02
CA ARG A 201 7.16 14.69 15.35
C ARG A 201 6.15 13.55 15.37
N PHE A 202 6.38 12.51 14.59
CA PHE A 202 5.44 11.39 14.41
C PHE A 202 6.18 10.06 14.55
N GLY A 203 5.44 9.00 14.92
CA GLY A 203 5.97 7.65 15.10
C GLY A 203 6.20 7.24 16.56
N GLY A 204 6.39 8.20 17.48
CA GLY A 204 6.53 7.91 18.90
C GLY A 204 5.20 7.73 19.66
N PRO A 205 5.27 7.26 20.92
CA PRO A 205 4.13 7.29 21.83
C PRO A 205 3.74 8.73 22.19
N ILE A 206 2.46 8.94 22.47
CA ILE A 206 1.89 10.21 22.93
C ILE A 206 1.15 9.98 24.25
N SER A 207 1.05 11.01 25.09
CA SER A 207 0.21 10.91 26.29
C SER A 207 -1.26 10.82 25.87
N PRO A 208 -2.05 9.87 26.41
CA PRO A 208 -3.49 9.85 26.19
C PRO A 208 -4.11 11.17 26.67
N ARG A 209 -5.09 11.66 25.92
CA ARG A 209 -5.85 12.88 26.25
C ARG A 209 -6.98 12.57 27.24
#